data_AF-T0ZZY6-F1
#
_entry.id   AF-T0ZZY6-F1
#
_cell.length_a   1.000
_cell.length_b   1.000
_cell.length_c   1.000
_cell.angle_alpha   90.00
_cell.angle_beta   90.00
_cell.angle_gamma   90.00
#
_symmetry.space_group_name_H-M   'P 1'
#
loop_
_entity.id
_entity.type
_entity.pdbx_description
1 polymer ?
#
loop_
_entity_poly.entity_id
_entity_poly.type
_entity_poly.pdbx_seq_one_letter_code
_entity_poly.pdbx_strand_id
1 'polypeptide(L)'
;MPEVPPEVHPPGGAAPAFLRDARSLQRQLVEEYYGHLQTNEGARRPVAYMLVGGNLTEIVRSFGYDVVFPEIVALNCAIKHQSLENILHAETLGYGLDVCGYVKNDLGLQDLGGQTSFGQVPRPDLLVCSFSGCYVYVKWWEALAESYGAPLFMFDVPYMRDEVPRKEDIDYLVSQLWELVHFLEKRTGRAFDMDQLKRVLADSRRAEDGWVEFLRAGRLRPSPIEA
;
A
#
# COMPACT_ATOMS: atom_id res chain seq x y z
N MET A 1 48.57 -23.07 -29.20
CA MET A 1 47.77 -21.86 -29.51
C MET A 1 46.70 -21.78 -28.44
N PRO A 2 46.53 -20.66 -27.72
CA PRO A 2 45.47 -20.57 -26.72
C PRO A 2 44.12 -20.58 -27.43
N GLU A 3 43.19 -21.42 -26.97
CA GLU A 3 41.82 -21.48 -27.48
C GLU A 3 41.12 -20.13 -27.24
N VAL A 4 40.51 -19.61 -28.31
CA VAL A 4 39.66 -18.42 -28.25
C VAL A 4 38.37 -18.82 -27.52
N PRO A 5 38.02 -18.17 -26.40
CA PRO A 5 36.77 -18.47 -25.71
C PRO A 5 35.58 -18.12 -26.64
N PRO A 6 34.47 -18.87 -26.58
CA PRO A 6 33.33 -18.63 -27.46
C PRO A 6 32.73 -17.24 -27.22
N GLU A 7 32.35 -16.56 -28.30
CA GLU A 7 31.60 -15.31 -28.22
C GLU A 7 30.31 -15.51 -27.43
N VAL A 8 30.23 -14.87 -26.26
CA VAL A 8 29.00 -14.79 -25.47
C VAL A 8 28.12 -13.74 -26.14
N HIS A 9 27.16 -14.19 -26.94
CA HIS A 9 26.07 -13.31 -27.35
C HIS A 9 25.29 -12.85 -26.10
N PRO A 10 24.99 -11.54 -25.97
CA PRO A 10 24.17 -11.07 -24.87
C PRO A 10 22.80 -11.76 -24.93
N PRO A 11 22.22 -12.17 -23.79
CA PRO A 11 20.87 -12.71 -23.80
C PRO A 11 19.95 -11.62 -24.34
N GLY A 12 19.18 -11.96 -25.37
CA GLY A 12 18.31 -11.03 -26.08
C GLY A 12 17.48 -10.22 -25.08
N GLY A 13 17.73 -8.92 -25.01
CA GLY A 13 16.91 -8.01 -24.23
C GLY A 13 15.45 -8.15 -24.68
N ALA A 14 14.52 -8.16 -23.73
CA ALA A 14 13.10 -8.20 -24.04
C ALA A 14 12.78 -7.14 -25.11
N ALA A 15 12.04 -7.53 -26.14
CA ALA A 15 11.75 -6.64 -27.25
C ALA A 15 11.14 -5.31 -26.72
N PRO A 16 11.54 -4.13 -27.25
CA PRO A 16 11.04 -2.83 -26.80
C PRO A 16 9.51 -2.71 -26.78
N ALA A 17 8.81 -3.50 -27.58
CA ALA A 17 7.35 -3.61 -27.58
C ALA A 17 6.80 -4.19 -26.27
N PHE A 18 7.35 -5.32 -25.79
CA PHE A 18 6.91 -5.96 -24.55
C PHE A 18 7.08 -5.06 -23.32
N LEU A 19 8.17 -4.29 -23.25
CA LEU A 19 8.40 -3.32 -22.15
C LEU A 19 7.42 -2.13 -22.22
N ARG A 20 7.06 -1.68 -23.42
CA ARG A 20 6.00 -0.67 -23.62
C ARG A 20 4.64 -1.22 -23.21
N ASP A 21 4.38 -2.50 -23.47
CA ASP A 21 3.15 -3.17 -23.07
C ASP A 21 3.05 -3.32 -21.54
N ALA A 22 4.15 -3.67 -20.86
CA ALA A 22 4.18 -3.80 -19.40
C ALA A 22 3.95 -2.47 -18.66
N ARG A 23 4.61 -1.38 -19.09
CA ARG A 23 4.38 -0.03 -18.50
C ARG A 23 2.97 0.48 -18.78
N SER A 24 2.45 0.20 -19.98
CA SER A 24 1.07 0.56 -20.35
C SER A 24 0.05 -0.22 -19.52
N LEU A 25 0.27 -1.52 -19.33
CA LEU A 25 -0.57 -2.37 -18.48
C LEU A 25 -0.52 -1.92 -17.02
N GLN A 26 0.66 -1.61 -16.47
CA GLN A 26 0.78 -1.07 -15.11
C GLN A 26 -0.06 0.19 -14.95
N ARG A 27 0.07 1.15 -15.89
CA ARG A 27 -0.72 2.38 -15.87
C ARG A 27 -2.21 2.10 -15.92
N GLN A 28 -2.63 1.22 -16.83
CA GLN A 28 -4.03 0.79 -16.96
C GLN A 28 -4.55 0.17 -15.66
N LEU A 29 -3.82 -0.75 -15.03
CA LEU A 29 -4.23 -1.38 -13.77
C LEU A 29 -4.37 -0.37 -12.63
N VAL A 30 -3.51 0.65 -12.56
CA VAL A 30 -3.62 1.72 -11.56
C VAL A 30 -4.85 2.59 -11.84
N GLU A 31 -5.03 3.04 -13.09
CA GLU A 31 -6.19 3.85 -13.50
C GLU A 31 -7.51 3.09 -13.27
N GLU A 32 -7.56 1.80 -13.60
CA GLU A 32 -8.72 0.93 -13.35
C GLU A 32 -8.98 0.74 -11.86
N TYR A 33 -7.94 0.55 -11.04
CA TYR A 33 -8.10 0.41 -9.60
C TYR A 33 -8.71 1.66 -8.97
N TYR A 34 -8.12 2.83 -9.22
CA TYR A 34 -8.66 4.09 -8.69
C TYR A 34 -10.00 4.47 -9.33
N GLY A 35 -10.26 4.08 -10.59
CA GLY A 35 -11.56 4.21 -11.21
C GLY A 35 -12.62 3.32 -10.56
N HIS A 36 -12.27 2.09 -10.15
CA HIS A 36 -13.18 1.22 -9.40
C HIS A 36 -13.58 1.81 -8.06
N LEU A 37 -12.64 2.44 -7.35
CA LEU A 37 -12.90 3.13 -6.08
C LEU A 37 -13.91 4.29 -6.20
N GLN A 38 -14.12 4.81 -7.41
CA GLN A 38 -15.06 5.89 -7.71
C GLN A 38 -16.46 5.42 -8.12
N THR A 39 -16.68 4.12 -8.37
CA THR A 39 -17.94 3.70 -8.99
C THR A 39 -19.13 3.97 -8.07
N ASN A 40 -20.10 4.73 -8.62
CA ASN A 40 -21.42 4.96 -8.02
C ASN A 40 -22.46 3.94 -8.54
N GLU A 41 -22.06 3.02 -9.41
CA GLU A 41 -22.92 1.95 -9.89
C GLU A 41 -22.97 0.82 -8.85
N GLY A 42 -24.11 0.68 -8.18
CA GLY A 42 -24.33 -0.31 -7.13
C GLY A 42 -23.88 0.17 -5.75
N ALA A 43 -23.86 -0.76 -4.80
CA ALA A 43 -23.38 -0.47 -3.45
C ALA A 43 -21.85 -0.35 -3.48
N ARG A 44 -21.32 0.87 -3.30
CA ARG A 44 -19.89 1.10 -3.12
C ARG A 44 -19.37 0.22 -1.99
N ARG A 45 -18.22 -0.44 -2.22
CA ARG A 45 -17.53 -1.20 -1.19
C ARG A 45 -16.87 -0.23 -0.19
N PRO A 46 -16.87 -0.55 1.11
CA PRO A 46 -16.22 0.29 2.09
C PRO A 46 -14.71 0.31 1.85
N VAL A 47 -14.06 1.45 2.10
CA VAL A 47 -12.63 1.64 1.85
C VAL A 47 -11.87 1.70 3.17
N ALA A 48 -10.81 0.91 3.28
CA ALA A 48 -9.86 0.96 4.38
C ALA A 48 -8.57 1.69 3.94
N TYR A 49 -8.10 2.64 4.76
CA TYR A 49 -6.76 3.19 4.59
C TYR A 49 -5.76 2.42 5.45
N MET A 50 -4.62 2.06 4.85
CA MET A 50 -3.53 1.35 5.50
C MET A 50 -2.16 1.90 5.12
N LEU A 51 -1.17 1.64 5.96
CA LEU A 51 0.24 1.77 5.60
C LEU A 51 0.65 0.60 4.70
N VAL A 52 1.70 0.76 3.91
CA VAL A 52 2.33 -0.32 3.14
C VAL A 52 3.07 -1.26 4.09
N GLY A 53 3.81 -0.70 5.06
CA GLY A 53 4.54 -1.46 6.07
C GLY A 53 3.61 -2.12 7.08
N GLY A 54 3.75 -3.45 7.28
CA GLY A 54 2.96 -4.20 8.26
C GLY A 54 1.46 -4.26 7.95
N ASN A 55 1.07 -4.04 6.70
CA ASN A 55 -0.32 -3.94 6.28
C ASN A 55 -1.11 -5.24 6.48
N LEU A 56 -2.42 -5.11 6.67
CA LEU A 56 -3.34 -6.22 6.95
C LEU A 56 -4.36 -6.39 5.82
N THR A 57 -3.90 -6.18 4.57
CA THR A 57 -4.73 -6.12 3.37
C THR A 57 -5.60 -7.35 3.18
N GLU A 58 -5.05 -8.53 3.41
CA GLU A 58 -5.73 -9.80 3.18
C GLU A 58 -6.92 -9.97 4.11
N ILE A 59 -6.79 -9.53 5.37
CA ILE A 59 -7.87 -9.57 6.36
C ILE A 59 -8.96 -8.58 5.96
N VAL A 60 -8.65 -7.30 5.73
CA VAL A 60 -9.69 -6.32 5.40
C VAL A 60 -10.39 -6.66 4.06
N ARG A 61 -9.65 -7.17 3.07
CA ARG A 61 -10.21 -7.65 1.80
C ARG A 61 -11.06 -8.89 1.96
N SER A 62 -10.77 -9.79 2.90
CA SER A 62 -11.65 -10.95 3.17
C SER A 62 -13.01 -10.53 3.70
N PHE A 63 -13.11 -9.37 4.36
CA PHE A 63 -14.37 -8.73 4.75
C PHE A 63 -15.00 -7.88 3.64
N GLY A 64 -14.33 -7.77 2.50
CA GLY A 64 -14.82 -7.12 1.29
C GLY A 64 -14.56 -5.62 1.22
N TYR A 65 -13.64 -5.10 2.03
CA TYR A 65 -13.13 -3.74 1.85
C TYR A 65 -12.27 -3.62 0.60
N ASP A 66 -12.31 -2.45 -0.02
CA ASP A 66 -11.23 -1.98 -0.88
C ASP A 66 -10.18 -1.24 -0.06
N VAL A 67 -8.97 -1.09 -0.60
CA VAL A 67 -7.82 -0.62 0.16
C VAL A 67 -7.16 0.58 -0.53
N VAL A 68 -6.86 1.61 0.23
CA VAL A 68 -6.01 2.72 -0.22
C VAL A 68 -4.79 2.78 0.67
N PHE A 69 -3.64 3.02 0.07
CA PHE A 69 -2.39 3.28 0.78
C PHE A 69 -2.03 4.74 0.61
N PRO A 70 -2.30 5.61 1.62
CA PRO A 70 -1.94 7.03 1.55
C PRO A 70 -0.46 7.27 1.19
N GLU A 71 0.45 6.39 1.61
CA GLU A 71 1.87 6.44 1.23
C GLU A 71 2.08 6.30 -0.29
N ILE A 72 1.37 5.38 -0.93
CA ILE A 72 1.45 5.16 -2.39
C ILE A 72 0.80 6.33 -3.13
N VAL A 73 -0.32 6.85 -2.63
CA VAL A 73 -0.98 8.04 -3.19
C VAL A 73 -0.03 9.24 -3.15
N ALA A 74 0.57 9.52 -1.98
CA ALA A 74 1.51 10.61 -1.80
C ALA A 74 2.74 10.46 -2.73
N LEU A 75 3.28 9.25 -2.88
CA LEU A 75 4.34 8.94 -3.82
C LEU A 75 3.95 9.23 -5.27
N ASN A 76 2.77 8.79 -5.70
CA ASN A 76 2.29 9.03 -7.06
C ASN A 76 2.08 10.53 -7.32
N CYS A 77 1.54 11.27 -6.36
CA CYS A 77 1.46 12.73 -6.45
C CYS A 77 2.85 13.36 -6.60
N ALA A 78 3.85 12.89 -5.86
CA ALA A 78 5.22 13.42 -5.96
C ALA A 78 5.85 13.16 -7.34
N ILE A 79 5.77 11.92 -7.84
CA ILE A 79 6.31 11.52 -9.15
C ILE A 79 5.65 12.31 -10.29
N LYS A 80 4.38 12.70 -10.12
CA LYS A 80 3.62 13.50 -11.10
C LYS A 80 3.71 15.00 -10.86
N HIS A 81 4.60 15.46 -9.97
CA HIS A 81 4.79 16.87 -9.62
C HIS A 81 3.53 17.58 -9.06
N GLN A 82 2.66 16.83 -8.39
CA GLN A 82 1.42 17.33 -7.76
C GLN A 82 1.55 17.50 -6.23
N SER A 83 2.67 17.08 -5.63
CA SER A 83 2.82 17.08 -4.17
C SER A 83 3.04 18.46 -3.55
N LEU A 84 3.58 19.43 -4.30
CA LEU A 84 3.97 20.73 -3.74
C LEU A 84 2.75 21.50 -3.23
N GLU A 85 1.68 21.57 -4.04
CA GLU A 85 0.44 22.26 -3.66
C GLU A 85 -0.16 21.66 -2.39
N ASN A 86 -0.25 20.33 -2.33
CA ASN A 86 -0.77 19.63 -1.16
C ASN A 86 0.08 19.90 0.10
N ILE A 87 1.41 19.85 -0.03
CA ILE A 87 2.33 20.11 1.10
C ILE A 87 2.16 21.53 1.62
N LEU A 88 2.13 22.53 0.73
CA LEU A 88 1.94 23.93 1.10
C LEU A 88 0.56 24.14 1.75
N HIS A 89 -0.48 23.49 1.23
CA HIS A 89 -1.81 23.54 1.82
C HIS A 89 -1.81 22.99 3.25
N ALA A 90 -1.20 21.83 3.49
CA ALA A 90 -1.06 21.28 4.85
C ALA A 90 -0.28 22.22 5.80
N GLU A 91 0.73 22.93 5.31
CA GLU A 91 1.43 23.94 6.12
C GLU A 91 0.50 25.10 6.51
N THR A 92 -0.47 25.48 5.67
CA THR A 92 -1.51 26.46 6.04
C THR A 92 -2.48 25.94 7.11
N LEU A 93 -2.66 24.62 7.20
CA LEU A 93 -3.44 23.97 8.26
C LEU A 93 -2.69 23.90 9.60
N GLY A 94 -1.41 24.31 9.63
CA GLY A 94 -0.59 24.36 10.84
C GLY A 94 0.37 23.17 11.03
N TYR A 95 0.50 22.29 10.03
CA TYR A 95 1.52 21.23 10.09
C TYR A 95 2.94 21.80 9.91
N GLY A 96 3.85 21.43 10.81
CA GLY A 96 5.23 21.95 10.82
C GLY A 96 6.04 21.61 9.57
N LEU A 97 7.05 22.44 9.27
CA LEU A 97 7.94 22.23 8.11
C LEU A 97 8.75 20.93 8.21
N ASP A 98 9.00 20.47 9.44
CA ASP A 98 9.73 19.25 9.81
C ASP A 98 8.89 17.97 9.72
N VAL A 99 7.57 18.08 9.53
CA VAL A 99 6.69 16.93 9.32
C VAL A 99 7.02 16.25 7.99
N CYS A 100 6.99 14.92 7.98
CA CYS A 100 7.26 14.10 6.79
C CYS A 100 6.47 14.59 5.56
N GLY A 101 7.14 14.68 4.41
CA GLY A 101 6.52 15.10 3.16
C GLY A 101 5.35 14.21 2.71
N TYR A 102 5.36 12.90 3.01
CA TYR A 102 4.20 12.03 2.73
C TYR A 102 2.98 12.44 3.54
N VAL A 103 3.18 12.72 4.83
CA VAL A 103 2.11 13.12 5.75
C VAL A 103 1.49 14.44 5.30
N LYS A 104 2.32 15.46 5.03
CA LYS A 104 1.84 16.76 4.54
C LYS A 104 1.16 16.65 3.18
N ASN A 105 1.72 15.88 2.26
CA ASN A 105 1.13 15.68 0.95
C ASN A 105 -0.23 14.97 1.03
N ASP A 106 -0.37 13.93 1.85
CA ASP A 106 -1.66 13.25 2.02
C ASP A 106 -2.67 14.14 2.73
N LEU A 107 -2.36 14.68 3.90
CA LEU A 107 -3.29 15.52 4.66
C LEU A 107 -3.75 16.73 3.85
N GLY A 108 -2.83 17.35 3.11
CA GLY A 108 -3.16 18.44 2.20
C GLY A 108 -4.06 18.00 1.05
N LEU A 109 -3.73 16.89 0.38
CA LEU A 109 -4.54 16.31 -0.69
C LEU A 109 -5.97 15.99 -0.21
N GLN A 110 -6.08 15.34 0.94
CA GLN A 110 -7.33 14.94 1.55
C GLN A 110 -8.22 16.15 1.90
N ASP A 111 -7.64 17.22 2.44
CA ASP A 111 -8.35 18.46 2.76
C ASP A 111 -8.78 19.24 1.50
N LEU A 112 -7.96 19.19 0.45
CA LEU A 112 -8.30 19.70 -0.90
C LEU A 112 -9.31 18.83 -1.66
N GLY A 113 -9.85 17.79 -1.02
CA GLY A 113 -10.93 16.97 -1.57
C GLY A 113 -10.46 15.73 -2.32
N GLY A 114 -9.18 15.35 -2.27
CA GLY A 114 -8.68 14.03 -2.68
C GLY A 114 -8.50 13.82 -4.20
N GLN A 115 -8.61 14.87 -5.01
CA GLN A 115 -8.49 14.74 -6.46
C GLN A 115 -7.02 14.62 -6.90
N THR A 116 -6.70 13.59 -7.68
CA THR A 116 -5.37 13.41 -8.30
C THR A 116 -5.48 13.28 -9.81
N SER A 117 -4.35 13.32 -10.53
CA SER A 117 -4.33 13.09 -11.99
C SER A 117 -4.58 11.64 -12.40
N PHE A 118 -4.53 10.69 -11.47
CA PHE A 118 -4.73 9.26 -11.72
C PHE A 118 -6.02 8.72 -11.08
N GLY A 119 -6.86 9.61 -10.54
CA GLY A 119 -8.16 9.27 -9.97
C GLY A 119 -8.51 10.09 -8.73
N GLN A 120 -9.75 9.98 -8.29
CA GLN A 120 -10.21 10.51 -7.01
C GLN A 120 -9.86 9.51 -5.92
N VAL A 121 -9.21 9.98 -4.86
CA VAL A 121 -9.01 9.18 -3.67
C VAL A 121 -10.29 9.25 -2.84
N PRO A 122 -10.97 8.11 -2.57
CA PRO A 122 -12.22 8.10 -1.83
C PRO A 122 -11.99 8.31 -0.33
N ARG A 123 -12.91 9.00 0.35
CA ARG A 123 -12.90 9.09 1.82
C ARG A 123 -12.87 7.70 2.47
N PRO A 124 -12.11 7.48 3.55
CA PRO A 124 -12.03 6.19 4.23
C PRO A 124 -13.27 5.88 5.07
N ASP A 125 -13.67 4.61 5.09
CA ASP A 125 -14.68 4.04 5.99
C ASP A 125 -14.04 3.37 7.22
N LEU A 126 -12.73 3.11 7.16
CA LEU A 126 -11.91 2.55 8.21
C LEU A 126 -10.46 3.02 8.04
N LEU A 127 -9.81 3.38 9.14
CA LEU A 127 -8.37 3.59 9.19
C LEU A 127 -7.74 2.44 9.97
N VAL A 128 -6.76 1.75 9.38
CA VAL A 128 -5.97 0.72 10.05
C VAL A 128 -4.52 1.16 10.05
N CYS A 129 -4.02 1.54 11.22
CA CYS A 129 -2.63 1.95 11.40
C CYS A 129 -1.81 0.77 11.88
N SER A 130 -0.91 0.26 11.05
CA SER A 130 0.11 -0.70 11.46
C SER A 130 1.35 0.05 11.93
N PHE A 131 1.50 0.21 13.24
CA PHE A 131 2.67 0.87 13.81
C PHE A 131 3.89 -0.06 13.73
N SER A 132 4.67 0.08 12.65
CA SER A 132 5.84 -0.76 12.38
C SER A 132 7.16 0.03 12.36
N GLY A 133 7.30 1.05 13.22
CA GLY A 133 8.59 1.67 13.50
C GLY A 133 8.71 3.19 13.29
N CYS A 134 7.73 3.85 12.68
CA CYS A 134 7.72 5.32 12.57
C CYS A 134 6.56 5.93 13.37
N TYR A 135 6.90 6.67 14.43
CA TYR A 135 5.89 7.28 15.31
C TYR A 135 5.02 8.33 14.60
N VAL A 136 5.52 8.94 13.52
CA VAL A 136 4.73 9.91 12.73
C VAL A 136 3.47 9.27 12.16
N TYR A 137 3.47 7.96 11.92
CA TYR A 137 2.31 7.25 11.40
C TYR A 137 1.14 7.24 12.40
N VAL A 138 1.42 7.11 13.70
CA VAL A 138 0.37 7.18 14.72
C VAL A 138 -0.34 8.54 14.65
N LYS A 139 0.43 9.63 14.66
CA LYS A 139 -0.12 10.99 14.61
C LYS A 139 -0.80 11.30 13.29
N TRP A 140 -0.30 10.77 12.17
CA TRP A 140 -0.94 10.92 10.86
C TRP A 140 -2.30 10.21 10.83
N TRP A 141 -2.39 8.97 11.32
CA TRP A 141 -3.66 8.25 11.37
C TRP A 141 -4.66 8.87 12.35
N GLU A 142 -4.19 9.40 13.49
CA GLU A 142 -5.04 10.17 14.41
C GLU A 142 -5.60 11.44 13.73
N ALA A 143 -4.76 12.18 13.00
CA ALA A 143 -5.20 13.36 12.26
C ALA A 143 -6.23 13.03 11.16
N LEU A 144 -6.02 11.92 10.44
CA LEU A 144 -7.00 11.42 9.47
C LEU A 144 -8.31 11.01 10.17
N ALA A 145 -8.23 10.34 11.32
CA ALA A 145 -9.41 9.91 12.08
C ALA A 145 -10.23 11.11 12.54
N GLU A 146 -9.58 12.15 13.04
CA GLU A 146 -10.21 13.41 13.44
C GLU A 146 -10.84 14.13 12.24
N SER A 147 -10.11 14.30 11.14
CA SER A 147 -10.59 14.98 9.94
C SER A 147 -11.79 14.28 9.29
N TYR A 148 -11.75 12.95 9.22
CA TYR A 148 -12.80 12.16 8.57
C TYR A 148 -13.95 11.73 9.49
N GLY A 149 -13.74 11.73 10.81
CA GLY A 149 -14.63 11.05 11.76
C GLY A 149 -14.66 9.52 11.55
N ALA A 150 -13.63 8.96 10.91
CA ALA A 150 -13.54 7.55 10.59
C ALA A 150 -12.99 6.76 11.80
N PRO A 151 -13.43 5.52 12.02
CA PRO A 151 -12.86 4.70 13.09
C PRO A 151 -11.39 4.38 12.80
N LEU A 152 -10.59 4.37 13.85
CA LEU A 152 -9.18 4.02 13.82
C LEU A 152 -8.94 2.71 14.57
N PHE A 153 -8.39 1.72 13.88
CA PHE A 153 -7.83 0.51 14.48
C PHE A 153 -6.30 0.63 14.50
N MET A 154 -5.71 0.50 15.68
CA MET A 154 -4.26 0.49 15.88
C MET A 154 -3.77 -0.94 15.97
N PHE A 155 -2.85 -1.32 15.08
CA PHE A 155 -2.09 -2.57 15.14
C PHE A 155 -0.66 -2.25 15.56
N ASP A 156 -0.36 -2.51 16.84
CA ASP A 156 0.95 -2.23 17.43
C ASP A 156 1.91 -3.39 17.19
N VAL A 157 2.99 -3.13 16.46
CA VAL A 157 4.04 -4.11 16.19
C VAL A 157 5.24 -3.83 17.10
N PRO A 158 5.50 -4.68 18.12
CA PRO A 158 6.63 -4.50 19.00
C PRO A 158 7.95 -4.48 18.22
N TYR A 159 8.88 -3.62 18.65
CA TYR A 159 10.23 -3.66 18.14
C TYR A 159 10.86 -5.04 18.42
N MET A 160 11.62 -5.54 17.44
CA MET A 160 12.41 -6.76 17.61
C MET A 160 13.48 -6.54 18.68
N ARG A 161 13.38 -7.28 19.78
CA ARG A 161 14.28 -7.19 20.95
C ARG A 161 15.46 -8.15 20.87
N ASP A 162 15.30 -9.22 20.09
CA ASP A 162 16.29 -10.28 19.88
C ASP A 162 16.37 -10.64 18.38
N GLU A 163 17.29 -11.51 18.00
CA GLU A 163 17.44 -11.97 16.61
C GLU A 163 16.20 -12.71 16.07
N VAL A 164 15.44 -13.33 16.97
CA VAL A 164 14.20 -14.05 16.66
C VAL A 164 13.03 -13.45 17.43
N PRO A 165 11.82 -13.37 16.84
CA PRO A 165 10.65 -12.86 17.55
C PRO A 165 10.36 -13.73 18.78
N ARG A 166 10.10 -13.10 19.93
CA ARG A 166 9.71 -13.84 21.13
C ARG A 166 8.29 -14.38 20.96
N LYS A 167 8.00 -15.49 21.62
CA LYS A 167 6.65 -16.08 21.61
C LYS A 167 5.60 -15.08 22.10
N GLU A 168 5.89 -14.34 23.16
CA GLU A 168 5.00 -13.30 23.70
C GLU A 168 4.66 -12.20 22.69
N ASP A 169 5.62 -11.79 21.85
CA ASP A 169 5.40 -10.79 20.79
C ASP A 169 4.50 -11.36 19.70
N ILE A 170 4.72 -12.62 19.30
CA ILE A 170 3.86 -13.31 18.33
C ILE A 170 2.44 -13.47 18.88
N ASP A 171 2.30 -13.93 20.12
CA ASP A 171 0.99 -14.12 20.78
C ASP A 171 0.23 -12.78 20.85
N TYR A 172 0.92 -11.68 21.15
CA TYR A 172 0.35 -10.32 21.18
C TYR A 172 -0.12 -9.85 19.80
N LEU A 173 0.68 -10.08 18.75
CA LEU A 173 0.28 -9.76 17.39
C LEU A 173 -0.94 -10.58 16.98
N VAL A 174 -0.94 -11.88 17.25
CA VAL A 174 -2.06 -12.78 16.94
C VAL A 174 -3.33 -12.36 17.67
N SER A 175 -3.26 -11.94 18.94
CA SER A 175 -4.44 -11.45 19.66
C SER A 175 -5.01 -10.19 19.00
N GLN A 176 -4.17 -9.23 18.61
CA GLN A 176 -4.61 -8.02 17.90
C GLN A 176 -5.22 -8.34 16.53
N LEU A 177 -4.69 -9.33 15.79
CA LEU A 177 -5.30 -9.78 14.53
C LEU A 177 -6.71 -10.32 14.75
N TRP A 178 -6.94 -11.09 15.81
CA TRP A 178 -8.28 -11.55 16.18
C TRP A 178 -9.17 -10.39 16.64
N GLU A 179 -8.65 -9.40 17.35
CA GLU A 179 -9.41 -8.18 17.69
C GLU A 179 -9.86 -7.43 16.44
N LEU A 180 -8.99 -7.29 15.43
CA LEU A 180 -9.35 -6.71 14.14
C LEU A 180 -10.46 -7.51 13.46
N VAL A 181 -10.35 -8.84 13.43
CA VAL A 181 -11.38 -9.73 12.86
C VAL A 181 -12.73 -9.46 13.52
N HIS A 182 -12.82 -9.49 14.86
CA HIS A 182 -14.08 -9.24 15.57
C HIS A 182 -14.60 -7.81 15.38
N PHE A 183 -13.69 -6.83 15.26
CA PHE A 183 -14.04 -5.46 14.94
C PHE A 183 -14.69 -5.37 13.55
N LEU A 184 -14.11 -6.03 12.54
CA LEU A 184 -14.63 -6.07 11.17
C LEU A 184 -15.95 -6.83 11.08
N GLU A 185 -16.13 -7.93 11.83
CA GLU A 185 -17.40 -8.65 11.91
C GLU A 185 -18.54 -7.73 12.38
N LYS A 186 -18.30 -6.97 13.46
CA LYS A 186 -19.28 -6.00 14.00
C LYS A 186 -19.60 -4.88 13.02
N ARG A 187 -18.57 -4.38 12.31
CA ARG A 187 -18.70 -3.26 11.36
C ARG A 187 -19.41 -3.65 10.07
N THR A 188 -19.14 -4.84 9.57
CA THR A 188 -19.65 -5.30 8.27
C THR A 188 -20.89 -6.17 8.38
N GLY A 189 -21.17 -6.73 9.56
CA GLY A 189 -22.21 -7.75 9.76
C GLY A 189 -21.88 -9.09 9.09
N ARG A 190 -20.65 -9.27 8.60
CA ARG A 190 -20.18 -10.50 7.95
C ARG A 190 -19.42 -11.34 8.97
N ALA A 191 -19.70 -12.63 9.03
CA ALA A 191 -18.89 -13.56 9.82
C ALA A 191 -17.52 -13.77 9.16
N PHE A 192 -16.49 -14.00 9.97
CA PHE A 192 -15.17 -14.30 9.49
C PHE A 192 -15.14 -15.65 8.74
N ASP A 193 -14.71 -15.62 7.49
CA ASP A 193 -14.51 -16.82 6.66
C ASP A 193 -13.01 -17.05 6.45
N MET A 194 -12.49 -18.07 7.15
CA MET A 194 -11.10 -18.49 7.06
C MET A 194 -10.73 -18.99 5.65
N ASP A 195 -11.63 -19.64 4.93
CA ASP A 195 -11.37 -20.11 3.58
C ASP A 195 -11.33 -18.94 2.59
N GLN A 196 -12.15 -17.92 2.81
CA GLN A 196 -12.04 -16.66 2.07
C GLN A 196 -10.68 -15.97 2.33
N LEU A 197 -10.22 -15.90 3.59
CA LEU A 197 -8.91 -15.35 3.90
C LEU A 197 -7.78 -16.14 3.20
N LYS A 198 -7.83 -17.48 3.23
CA LYS A 198 -6.85 -18.33 2.51
C LYS A 198 -6.83 -18.04 1.00
N ARG A 199 -7.98 -17.82 0.36
CA ARG A 199 -8.05 -17.46 -1.06
C ARG A 199 -7.34 -16.13 -1.32
N VAL A 200 -7.64 -15.11 -0.53
CA VAL A 200 -7.01 -13.77 -0.66
C VAL A 200 -5.50 -13.87 -0.43
N LEU A 201 -5.06 -14.61 0.59
CA LEU A 201 -3.63 -14.86 0.85
C LEU A 201 -2.94 -15.59 -0.31
N ALA A 202 -3.62 -16.54 -0.95
CA ALA A 202 -3.08 -17.24 -2.11
C ALA A 202 -2.87 -16.30 -3.30
N ASP A 203 -3.77 -15.34 -3.51
CA ASP A 203 -3.61 -14.31 -4.55
C ASP A 203 -2.48 -13.32 -4.21
N SER A 204 -2.40 -12.85 -2.96
CA SER A 204 -1.25 -12.03 -2.50
C SER A 204 0.07 -12.76 -2.71
N ARG A 205 0.13 -14.05 -2.36
CA ARG A 205 1.33 -14.86 -2.52
C ARG A 205 1.76 -14.97 -3.98
N ARG A 206 0.81 -15.20 -4.90
CA ARG A 206 1.09 -15.24 -6.33
C ARG A 206 1.64 -13.93 -6.87
N ALA A 207 1.10 -12.79 -6.41
CA ALA A 207 1.61 -11.47 -6.78
C ALA A 207 3.03 -11.24 -6.24
N GLU A 208 3.28 -11.61 -4.99
CA GLU A 208 4.59 -11.51 -4.35
C GLU A 208 5.64 -12.40 -5.02
N ASP A 209 5.30 -13.65 -5.37
CA ASP A 209 6.23 -14.55 -6.06
C ASP A 209 6.71 -13.94 -7.39
N GLY A 210 5.80 -13.32 -8.16
CA GLY A 210 6.16 -12.59 -9.39
C GLY A 210 7.02 -11.34 -9.14
N TRP A 211 6.74 -10.60 -8.06
CA TRP A 211 7.57 -9.46 -7.65
C TRP A 211 9.00 -9.89 -7.25
N VAL A 212 9.12 -10.98 -6.49
CA VAL A 212 10.41 -11.55 -6.10
C VAL A 212 11.18 -12.04 -7.33
N GLU A 213 10.51 -12.67 -8.29
CA GLU A 213 11.12 -13.07 -9.57
C GLU A 213 11.67 -11.85 -10.33
N PHE A 214 10.86 -10.80 -10.46
CA PHE A 214 11.29 -9.53 -11.07
C PHE A 214 12.54 -8.96 -10.39
N LEU A 215 12.52 -8.81 -9.06
CA LEU A 215 13.68 -8.29 -8.33
C LEU A 215 14.93 -9.18 -8.46
N ARG A 216 14.76 -10.50 -8.51
CA ARG A 216 15.87 -11.44 -8.73
C ARG A 216 16.48 -11.32 -10.12
N ALA A 217 15.69 -10.95 -11.14
CA ALA A 217 16.18 -10.72 -12.49
C ALA A 217 17.25 -9.61 -12.54
N GLY A 218 17.18 -8.62 -11.64
CA GLY A 218 18.20 -7.57 -11.49
C GLY A 218 19.61 -8.07 -11.12
N ARG A 219 19.78 -9.35 -10.74
CA ARG A 219 21.09 -9.97 -10.47
C ARG A 219 21.83 -10.40 -11.73
N LEU A 220 21.15 -10.46 -12.88
CA LEU A 220 21.77 -10.81 -14.16
C LEU A 220 22.80 -9.75 -14.56
N ARG A 221 23.77 -10.14 -15.40
CA ARG A 221 24.79 -9.24 -15.95
C ARG A 221 24.79 -9.32 -17.49
N PRO A 222 24.39 -8.26 -18.20
CA PRO A 222 23.85 -6.98 -17.67
C PRO A 222 22.50 -7.16 -16.98
N SER A 223 22.15 -6.24 -16.06
CA SER A 223 20.82 -6.22 -15.44
C SER A 223 19.77 -5.88 -16.49
N PRO A 224 18.63 -6.59 -16.53
CA PRO A 224 17.49 -6.23 -17.39
C PRO A 224 16.66 -5.08 -16.80
N ILE A 225 16.89 -4.71 -15.54
CA ILE A 225 16.24 -3.56 -14.88
C ILE A 225 17.11 -2.34 -15.11
N GLU A 226 16.52 -1.30 -15.72
CA GLU A 226 17.15 0.02 -15.89
C GLU A 226 17.45 0.65 -14.52
N ALA A 227 18.57 1.37 -14.43
CA ALA A 227 19.01 2.07 -13.22
C ALA A 227 18.28 3.40 -13.01
#